data_AF-A0AAD5RBY3-F1
#
_entry.id   AF-A0AAD5RBY3-F1
#
_cell.length_a   1.000
_cell.length_b   1.000
_cell.length_c   1.000
_cell.angle_alpha   90.00
_cell.angle_beta   90.00
_cell.angle_gamma   90.00
#
_symmetry.space_group_name_H-M   'P 1'
#
loop_
_entity.id
_entity.type
_entity.pdbx_description
1 polymer ?
#
loop_
_entity_poly.entity_id
_entity_poly.type
_entity_poly.pdbx_seq_one_letter_code
_entity_poly.pdbx_strand_id
1 'polypeptide(L)' 'DAQIRLENMRRAKAQGFISRRTAFRFFAEFRDGYINLKDQLRSGRPREVDREAIIEATEEDPA' A
#
# COMPACT_ATOMS: atom_id res chain seq x y z
N ASP A 1 25.42 0.75 -1.14
CA ASP A 1 24.81 0.83 -2.48
C ASP A 1 23.58 -0.09 -2.56
N ALA A 2 22.45 0.40 -3.09
CA ALA A 2 21.21 -0.37 -3.24
C ALA A 2 21.33 -1.44 -4.34
N GLN A 3 22.17 -1.20 -5.35
CA GLN A 3 22.37 -2.14 -6.47
C GLN A 3 23.05 -3.43 -6.01
N ILE A 4 24.10 -3.33 -5.19
CA ILE A 4 24.82 -4.49 -4.62
C ILE A 4 23.86 -5.35 -3.78
N ARG A 5 23.00 -4.70 -2.99
CA ARG A 5 22.04 -5.42 -2.13
C ARG A 5 20.96 -6.13 -2.93
N LEU A 6 20.49 -5.53 -4.03
CA LEU A 6 19.58 -6.19 -4.97
C LEU A 6 20.21 -7.44 -5.58
N GLU A 7 21.47 -7.36 -5.98
CA GLU A 7 22.19 -8.50 -6.55
C GLU A 7 22.35 -9.65 -5.54
N ASN A 8 22.69 -9.33 -4.29
CA ASN A 8 22.77 -10.33 -3.22
C ASN A 8 21.41 -11.02 -2.97
N MET A 9 20.31 -10.27 -2.98
CA MET A 9 18.96 -10.85 -2.82
C MET A 9 18.60 -11.81 -3.98
N ARG A 10 18.95 -11.45 -5.22
CA ARG A 10 18.72 -12.30 -6.39
C ARG A 10 19.53 -13.58 -6.35
N ARG A 11 20.80 -13.51 -5.92
CA ARG A 11 21.65 -14.68 -5.71
C ARG A 11 21.08 -15.63 -4.66
N ALA A 12 20.51 -15.10 -3.58
CA ALA A 12 19.98 -15.90 -2.48
C ALA A 12 18.62 -16.56 -2.75
N LYS A 13 17.75 -15.94 -3.57
CA LYS A 13 16.33 -16.34 -3.72
C LYS A 13 15.89 -16.66 -5.16
N ALA A 14 16.83 -16.68 -6.10
CA ALA A 14 16.63 -16.81 -7.54
C ALA A 14 16.15 -15.54 -8.26
N GLN A 15 16.36 -15.54 -9.58
CA GLN A 15 16.03 -14.44 -10.47
C GLN A 15 14.50 -14.26 -10.54
N GLY A 16 14.01 -13.05 -10.28
CA GLY A 16 12.57 -12.74 -10.25
C GLY A 16 11.96 -12.62 -8.85
N PHE A 17 12.69 -12.95 -7.78
CA PHE A 17 12.23 -12.80 -6.40
C PHE A 17 11.73 -11.38 -6.05
N ILE A 18 12.43 -10.36 -6.57
CA ILE A 18 12.06 -8.96 -6.37
C ILE A 18 12.38 -8.13 -7.61
N SER A 19 11.45 -7.25 -7.98
CA SER A 19 11.69 -6.28 -9.04
C SER A 19 12.69 -5.21 -8.58
N ARG A 20 13.47 -4.65 -9.53
CA ARG A 20 14.39 -3.54 -9.22
C ARG A 20 13.65 -2.36 -8.60
N ARG A 21 12.47 -2.02 -9.15
CA ARG A 21 11.64 -0.91 -8.65
C ARG A 21 11.22 -1.12 -7.21
N THR A 22 10.75 -2.32 -6.88
CA THR A 22 10.31 -2.67 -5.53
C THR A 22 11.46 -2.56 -4.54
N ALA A 23 12.62 -3.14 -4.85
CA ALA A 23 13.79 -3.09 -3.97
C ALA A 23 14.25 -1.65 -3.71
N PHE A 24 14.33 -0.82 -4.75
CA PHE A 24 14.76 0.58 -4.62
C PHE A 24 13.76 1.41 -3.80
N ARG A 25 12.45 1.17 -3.96
CA ARG A 25 11.42 1.82 -3.12
C ARG A 25 11.63 1.49 -1.63
N PHE A 26 11.76 0.21 -1.30
CA PHE A 26 12.02 -0.20 0.09
C PHE A 26 13.33 0.39 0.65
N PHE A 27 14.40 0.46 -0.16
CA PHE A 27 15.64 1.11 0.29
C PHE A 27 15.46 2.60 0.59
N ALA A 28 14.63 3.31 -0.19
CA ALA A 28 14.33 4.71 0.07
C ALA A 28 13.50 4.86 1.37
N GLU A 29 12.43 4.08 1.51
CA GLU A 29 11.57 4.08 2.71
C GLU A 29 12.39 3.78 3.98
N PHE A 30 13.26 2.77 3.96
CA PHE A 30 14.11 2.43 5.11
C PHE A 30 15.15 3.50 5.43
N ARG A 31 15.70 4.18 4.43
CA ARG A 31 16.62 5.30 4.64
C ARG A 31 15.92 6.47 5.34
N ASP A 32 14.65 6.66 5.04
CA ASP A 32 13.83 7.74 5.58
C ASP A 32 13.17 7.34 6.93
N GLY A 33 13.52 6.17 7.49
CA GLY A 33 13.07 5.70 8.80
C GLY A 33 11.76 4.92 8.80
N TYR A 34 11.16 4.67 7.63
CA TYR A 34 9.93 3.90 7.50
C TYR A 34 10.21 2.39 7.45
N ILE A 35 10.31 1.75 8.62
CA ILE A 35 10.64 0.30 8.75
C ILE A 35 9.37 -0.57 8.79
N ASN A 36 8.24 -0.08 8.29
CA ASN A 36 7.01 -0.87 8.27
C ASN A 36 7.11 -1.97 7.21
N LEU A 37 7.10 -3.23 7.66
CA LEU A 37 7.13 -4.41 6.78
C LEU A 37 5.73 -4.89 6.38
N LYS A 38 4.68 -4.35 6.99
CA LYS A 38 3.29 -4.72 6.66
C LYS A 38 2.81 -3.87 5.49
N ASP A 39 2.10 -4.51 4.58
CA ASP A 39 1.36 -3.80 3.55
C ASP A 39 0.44 -2.77 4.19
N GLN A 40 0.45 -1.56 3.65
CA GLN A 40 -0.51 -0.53 4.04
C GLN A 40 -1.91 -0.95 3.56
N LEU A 41 -2.93 -0.51 4.31
CA LEU A 41 -4.31 -0.60 3.86
C LEU A 41 -4.39 -0.01 2.45
N ARG A 42 -4.78 -0.84 1.49
CA ARG A 42 -5.07 -0.34 0.15
C ARG A 42 -6.26 0.59 0.27
N SER A 43 -6.20 1.74 -0.39
CA SER A 43 -7.39 2.56 -0.58
C SER A 43 -8.46 1.66 -1.20
N GLY A 44 -9.46 1.30 -0.41
CA GLY A 44 -10.60 0.53 -0.90
C GLY A 44 -11.32 1.33 -1.99
N ARG A 45 -12.26 0.67 -2.68
CA ARG A 45 -13.24 1.42 -3.48
C ARG A 45 -13.87 2.46 -2.55
N PRO A 46 -13.92 3.75 -2.93
CA PRO A 46 -14.70 4.72 -2.18
C PRO A 46 -16.09 4.14 -1.93
N ARG A 47 -16.51 4.04 -0.67
CA ARG A 47 -17.88 3.62 -0.37
C ARG A 47 -18.77 4.73 -0.90
N GLU A 48 -19.51 4.43 -1.97
CA GLU A 48 -20.57 5.30 -2.46
C GLU A 48 -21.65 5.34 -1.38
N VAL A 49 -21.71 6.51 -0.74
CA VAL A 49 -22.79 7.04 0.07
C VAL A 49 -22.99 6.39 1.45
N ASP A 50 -23.05 7.26 2.45
CA ASP A 50 -23.50 6.94 3.80
C ASP A 50 -25.01 6.66 3.74
N ARG A 51 -25.36 5.37 3.79
CA ARG A 51 -26.77 4.94 3.72
C ARG A 51 -27.57 5.39 4.94
N GLU A 52 -26.91 5.56 6.09
CA GLU A 52 -27.59 6.03 7.30
C GLU A 52 -27.99 7.49 7.13
N ALA A 53 -27.09 8.32 6.59
CA ALA A 53 -27.38 9.72 6.27
C ALA A 53 -28.49 9.88 5.21
N ILE A 54 -28.60 8.95 4.25
CA ILE A 54 -29.71 8.97 3.27
C ILE A 54 -31.04 8.65 3.96
N ILE A 55 -31.08 7.60 4.78
CA ILE A 55 -32.30 7.14 5.44
C ILE A 55 -32.80 8.21 6.41
N GLU A 56 -31.91 8.79 7.22
CA GLU A 56 -32.24 9.88 8.15
C GLU A 56 -32.83 11.09 7.40
N ALA A 57 -32.24 11.49 6.27
CA ALA A 57 -32.76 12.57 5.44
C ALA A 57 -34.11 12.25 4.76
N THR A 58 -34.43 10.97 4.53
CA THR A 58 -35.75 10.57 3.97
C THR A 58 -36.84 10.43 5.03
N GLU A 59 -36.47 10.13 6.28
CA GLU A 59 -37.42 10.04 7.39
C GLU A 59 -37.79 11.42 7.97
N GLU A 60 -36.90 12.43 7.89
CA GLU A 60 -37.18 13.80 8.33
C GLU A 60 -38.08 14.61 7.38
N ASP A 61 -38.14 14.27 6.09
CA ASP A 61 -39.03 14.92 5.11
C ASP A 61 -39.79 13.86 4.27
N PRO A 62 -40.85 13.25 4.83
CA PRO A 62 -41.71 12.36 4.08
C PRO A 62 -42.59 13.17 3.12
N ALA A 63 -42.32 13.06 1.82
CA ALA A 63 -43.13 13.64 0.75
C ALA A 63 -44.61 13.19 0.78
#